data_AF-A0A485LSI9-F1
#
_entry.id   AF-A0A485LSI9-F1
#
_cell.length_a   1.000
_cell.length_b   1.000
_cell.length_c   1.000
_cell.angle_alpha   90.00
_cell.angle_beta   90.00
_cell.angle_gamma   90.00
#
_symmetry.space_group_name_H-M   'P 1'
#
loop_
_entity.id
_entity.type
_entity.pdbx_description
1 polymer ?
#
loop_
_entity_poly.entity_id
_entity_poly.type
_entity_poly.pdbx_seq_one_letter_code
_entity_poly.pdbx_strand_id
1 'polypeptide(L)'
;MDADLVPFHSIDRTNDYYMDNDRDQVDRLLTPWLETYGLTRLSRLIETFPNVTLVLLSYAAAHGRMDILKRMHDQFHVTDRLFELAAAKGHLPVLEYLHSVGHHDRLMHAAGMAAAHGHLHVLQFMYETYPDEDKQWWIELSDVGAAAGSGHVDVVAWIFDFWIPAVVPYTDFVDFAVSEALTNATKHDQLAVVHAVASRKLTTHWLGICKFAYEGADVLWDYVDADSHSDSVIHVVIMVVESDNVTSAELEFIFSKFTCLQVGQSGRDNALHESLRRTSNLFRLDCMRWLVERMEASAVSKIFRTGNCGCRASDMTLKEYGVDFVRFLNAHEIAFYQDFMLQVVTSSVEATETWNEWQALRTTRDPSTLLAYCVNKFFDILVGKEGSQVQVMSQCLERLAQAYPPRVDVLRKGYQWCQFMVENDQDRARLRAIERLVFEHASD
;
A
#
# COMPACT_ATOMS: atom_id res chain seq x y z
N MET A 1 14.27 -58.01 1.39
CA MET A 1 14.06 -56.58 1.08
C MET A 1 15.43 -55.97 1.01
N ASP A 2 15.76 -55.32 -0.11
CA ASP A 2 17.05 -54.67 -0.28
C ASP A 2 17.12 -53.48 0.68
N ALA A 3 18.01 -53.54 1.67
CA ALA A 3 18.09 -52.56 2.76
C ALA A 3 18.36 -51.14 2.22
N ASP A 4 19.02 -51.05 1.06
CA ASP A 4 19.28 -49.81 0.33
C ASP A 4 18.04 -49.14 -0.27
N LEU A 5 16.92 -49.87 -0.42
CA LEU A 5 15.68 -49.35 -0.99
C LEU A 5 14.63 -48.98 0.07
N VAL A 6 14.84 -49.42 1.32
CA VAL A 6 13.94 -49.14 2.46
C VAL A 6 13.65 -47.65 2.65
N PRO A 7 14.63 -46.73 2.53
CA PRO A 7 14.40 -45.31 2.72
C PRO A 7 13.40 -44.68 1.74
N PHE A 8 13.18 -45.28 0.56
CA PHE A 8 12.27 -44.74 -0.46
C PHE A 8 10.79 -45.01 -0.20
N HIS A 9 10.45 -45.82 0.82
CA HIS A 9 9.06 -46.02 1.24
C HIS A 9 8.40 -44.76 1.79
N SER A 10 9.18 -43.80 2.29
CA SER A 10 8.67 -42.56 2.86
C SER A 10 8.42 -41.47 1.84
N ILE A 11 8.76 -41.68 0.56
CA ILE A 11 8.39 -40.75 -0.52
C ILE A 11 6.89 -40.94 -0.79
N ASP A 12 6.10 -39.98 -0.33
CA ASP A 12 4.68 -39.81 -0.65
C ASP A 12 4.47 -39.65 -2.17
N ARG A 13 3.40 -40.30 -2.65
CA ARG A 13 3.14 -40.66 -4.04
C ARG A 13 2.43 -39.57 -4.85
N THR A 14 2.09 -38.45 -4.22
CA THR A 14 1.27 -37.38 -4.80
C THR A 14 1.95 -36.02 -4.85
N ASN A 15 3.14 -35.87 -4.25
CA ASN A 15 3.77 -34.56 -4.10
C ASN A 15 4.90 -34.28 -5.11
N ASP A 16 4.94 -33.07 -5.66
CA ASP A 16 6.08 -32.57 -6.43
C ASP A 16 7.04 -31.82 -5.48
N TYR A 17 7.91 -32.60 -4.85
CA TYR A 17 8.86 -32.18 -3.80
C TYR A 17 9.79 -31.03 -4.19
N TYR A 18 9.96 -30.77 -5.49
CA TYR A 18 10.84 -29.69 -5.95
C TYR A 18 10.13 -28.34 -6.11
N MET A 19 8.83 -28.25 -5.82
CA MET A 19 8.11 -26.98 -5.71
C MET A 19 7.61 -26.68 -4.30
N ASP A 20 7.39 -27.71 -3.49
CA ASP A 20 7.10 -27.56 -2.06
C ASP A 20 8.41 -27.49 -1.24
N ASN A 21 8.34 -26.95 -0.02
CA ASN A 21 9.48 -26.76 0.90
C ASN A 21 10.24 -28.06 1.31
N ASP A 22 9.98 -29.18 0.66
CA ASP A 22 10.49 -30.53 0.97
C ASP A 22 11.67 -30.98 0.09
N ARG A 23 12.26 -30.09 -0.72
CA ARG A 23 13.52 -30.33 -1.46
C ARG A 23 14.61 -30.95 -0.57
N ASP A 24 14.72 -30.46 0.66
CA ASP A 24 15.67 -30.93 1.66
C ASP A 24 15.47 -32.41 2.03
N GLN A 25 14.23 -32.91 1.99
CA GLN A 25 13.96 -34.32 2.27
C GLN A 25 14.48 -35.22 1.14
N VAL A 26 14.20 -34.84 -0.11
CA VAL A 26 14.64 -35.61 -1.27
C VAL A 26 16.15 -35.57 -1.42
N ASP A 27 16.76 -34.40 -1.25
CA ASP A 27 18.22 -34.26 -1.36
C ASP A 27 18.95 -35.06 -0.28
N ARG A 28 18.43 -35.09 0.97
CA ARG A 28 18.96 -35.94 2.06
C ARG A 28 18.85 -37.43 1.78
N LEU A 29 17.93 -37.84 0.91
CA LEU A 29 17.69 -39.23 0.57
C LEU A 29 18.51 -39.66 -0.65
N LEU A 30 18.37 -38.93 -1.76
CA LEU A 30 18.95 -39.29 -3.05
C LEU A 30 20.46 -39.03 -3.11
N THR A 31 20.95 -37.92 -2.54
CA THR A 31 22.38 -37.58 -2.61
C THR A 31 23.28 -38.68 -2.03
N PRO A 32 23.15 -39.07 -0.75
CA PRO A 32 24.02 -40.11 -0.17
C PRO A 32 23.78 -41.50 -0.80
N TRP A 33 22.55 -41.78 -1.24
CA TRP A 33 22.23 -43.04 -1.90
C TRP A 33 22.91 -43.15 -3.26
N LEU A 34 22.86 -42.08 -4.08
CA LEU A 34 23.54 -42.02 -5.37
C LEU A 34 25.06 -42.04 -5.22
N GLU A 35 25.62 -41.44 -4.17
CA GLU A 35 27.05 -41.53 -3.85
C GLU A 35 27.48 -42.97 -3.52
N THR A 36 26.65 -43.71 -2.78
CA THR A 36 26.96 -45.07 -2.34
C THR A 36 26.79 -46.10 -3.45
N TYR A 37 25.70 -46.00 -4.21
CA TYR A 37 25.28 -47.05 -5.15
C TYR A 37 25.42 -46.67 -6.63
N GLY A 38 25.65 -45.38 -6.91
CA GLY A 38 25.72 -44.84 -8.27
C GLY A 38 24.46 -45.12 -9.07
N LEU A 39 24.63 -45.14 -10.40
CA LEU A 39 23.51 -45.37 -11.32
C LEU A 39 23.09 -46.85 -11.43
N THR A 40 23.89 -47.76 -10.86
CA THR A 40 23.71 -49.21 -11.06
C THR A 40 22.40 -49.74 -10.48
N ARG A 41 21.92 -49.11 -9.40
CA ARG A 41 20.68 -49.50 -8.71
C ARG A 41 19.43 -48.79 -9.20
N LEU A 42 19.55 -47.81 -10.10
CA LEU A 42 18.41 -46.99 -10.56
C LEU A 42 17.29 -47.82 -11.18
N SER A 43 17.62 -48.77 -12.07
CA SER A 43 16.60 -49.62 -12.71
C SER A 43 15.77 -50.37 -11.67
N ARG A 44 16.44 -50.92 -10.65
CA ARG A 44 15.76 -51.66 -9.58
C ARG A 44 14.96 -50.75 -8.65
N LEU A 45 15.45 -49.54 -8.37
CA LEU A 45 14.73 -48.54 -7.60
C LEU A 45 13.42 -48.15 -8.32
N ILE A 46 13.48 -47.89 -9.62
CA ILE A 46 12.33 -47.54 -10.46
C ILE A 46 11.34 -48.72 -10.58
N GLU A 47 11.83 -49.95 -10.79
CA GLU A 47 10.98 -51.14 -10.82
C GLU A 47 10.24 -51.36 -9.49
N THR A 48 10.91 -51.10 -8.36
CA THR A 48 10.33 -51.27 -7.03
C THR A 48 9.37 -50.13 -6.67
N PHE A 49 9.70 -48.91 -7.10
CA PHE A 49 8.94 -47.69 -6.84
C PHE A 49 8.80 -46.84 -8.10
N PRO A 50 7.84 -47.12 -8.99
CA PRO A 50 7.69 -46.41 -10.26
C PRO A 50 7.55 -44.89 -10.11
N ASN A 51 6.91 -44.42 -9.04
CA ASN A 51 6.70 -43.00 -8.77
C ASN A 51 7.99 -42.24 -8.40
N VAL A 52 9.06 -42.96 -8.02
CA VAL A 52 10.38 -42.36 -7.79
C VAL A 52 11.01 -41.86 -9.10
N THR A 53 10.51 -42.31 -10.26
CA THR A 53 10.94 -41.81 -11.57
C THR A 53 10.79 -40.29 -11.69
N LEU A 54 9.63 -39.75 -11.29
CA LEU A 54 9.38 -38.31 -11.28
C LEU A 54 10.41 -37.59 -10.39
N VAL A 55 10.58 -38.08 -9.15
CA VAL A 55 11.49 -37.49 -8.16
C VAL A 55 12.94 -37.53 -8.62
N LEU A 56 13.38 -38.64 -9.24
CA LEU A 56 14.73 -38.80 -9.79
C LEU A 56 14.98 -37.84 -10.95
N LEU A 57 14.01 -37.65 -11.85
CA LEU A 57 14.14 -36.73 -12.97
C LEU A 57 14.16 -35.27 -12.51
N SER A 58 13.28 -34.90 -11.57
CA SER A 58 13.27 -33.55 -10.97
C SER A 58 14.57 -33.27 -10.20
N TYR A 59 15.05 -34.23 -9.39
CA TYR A 59 16.37 -34.15 -8.73
C TYR A 59 17.46 -33.98 -9.78
N ALA A 60 17.44 -34.77 -10.86
CA ALA A 60 18.49 -34.73 -11.85
C ALA A 60 18.53 -33.40 -12.62
N ALA A 61 17.37 -32.84 -12.96
CA ALA A 61 17.27 -31.52 -13.57
C ALA A 61 17.76 -30.42 -12.60
N ALA A 62 17.30 -30.45 -11.34
CA ALA A 62 17.65 -29.44 -10.33
C ALA A 62 19.13 -29.48 -9.89
N HIS A 63 19.79 -30.62 -10.00
CA HIS A 63 21.20 -30.81 -9.60
C HIS A 63 22.17 -30.93 -10.79
N GLY A 64 21.71 -30.71 -12.02
CA GLY A 64 22.58 -30.76 -13.21
C GLY A 64 23.08 -32.17 -13.55
N ARG A 65 22.39 -33.23 -13.09
CA ARG A 65 22.80 -34.64 -13.21
C ARG A 65 22.49 -35.22 -14.58
N MET A 66 23.30 -34.80 -15.55
CA MET A 66 23.25 -35.27 -16.94
C MET A 66 23.40 -36.79 -17.08
N ASP A 67 24.09 -37.44 -16.14
CA ASP A 67 24.29 -38.87 -16.09
C ASP A 67 22.98 -39.64 -15.84
N ILE A 68 22.11 -39.11 -14.98
CA ILE A 68 20.76 -39.66 -14.71
C ILE A 68 19.83 -39.34 -15.88
N LEU A 69 19.80 -38.09 -16.34
CA LEU A 69 18.91 -37.66 -17.43
C LEU A 69 19.14 -38.45 -18.72
N LYS A 70 20.40 -38.66 -19.12
CA LYS A 70 20.72 -39.48 -20.32
C LYS A 70 20.26 -40.92 -20.18
N ARG A 71 20.36 -41.49 -18.97
CA ARG A 71 19.95 -42.87 -18.69
C ARG A 71 18.43 -43.03 -18.68
N MET A 72 17.69 -41.97 -18.39
CA MET A 72 16.23 -41.98 -18.22
C MET A 72 15.49 -41.17 -19.29
N HIS A 73 16.11 -40.90 -20.44
CA HIS A 73 15.54 -40.03 -21.49
C HIS A 73 14.17 -40.52 -22.02
N ASP A 74 13.97 -41.84 -22.10
CA ASP A 74 12.68 -42.44 -22.50
C ASP A 74 11.53 -42.14 -21.51
N GLN A 75 11.87 -41.69 -20.29
CA GLN A 75 10.92 -41.43 -19.21
C GLN A 75 10.58 -39.95 -19.05
N PHE A 76 11.07 -39.03 -19.91
CA PHE A 76 10.80 -37.59 -19.73
C PHE A 76 9.31 -37.24 -19.81
N HIS A 77 8.52 -38.02 -20.54
CA HIS A 77 7.06 -37.85 -20.65
C HIS A 77 6.30 -37.92 -19.31
N VAL A 78 6.93 -38.37 -18.21
CA VAL A 78 6.30 -38.41 -16.89
C VAL A 78 6.20 -37.01 -16.24
N THR A 79 6.85 -35.98 -16.80
CA THR A 79 6.76 -34.60 -16.32
C THR A 79 7.08 -33.58 -17.42
N ASP A 80 6.41 -32.44 -17.36
CA ASP A 80 6.63 -31.28 -18.22
C ASP A 80 7.56 -30.22 -17.57
N ARG A 81 8.19 -30.54 -16.42
CA ARG A 81 8.90 -29.56 -15.56
C ARG A 81 10.42 -29.60 -15.63
N LEU A 82 11.01 -30.54 -16.36
CA LEU A 82 12.47 -30.71 -16.34
C LEU A 82 13.20 -29.46 -16.84
N PHE A 83 12.66 -28.83 -17.87
CA PHE A 83 13.22 -27.61 -18.45
C PHE A 83 13.11 -26.44 -17.45
N GLU A 84 11.94 -26.25 -16.84
CA GLU A 84 11.68 -25.25 -15.79
C GLU A 84 12.63 -25.40 -14.59
N LEU A 85 12.79 -26.62 -14.05
CA LEU A 85 13.65 -26.89 -12.90
C LEU A 85 15.14 -26.67 -13.20
N ALA A 86 15.59 -27.08 -14.39
CA ALA A 86 16.97 -26.84 -14.82
C ALA A 86 17.24 -25.34 -15.00
N ALA A 87 16.27 -24.59 -15.53
CA ALA A 87 16.37 -23.14 -15.69
C ALA A 87 16.41 -22.41 -14.35
N ALA A 88 15.54 -22.79 -13.40
CA ALA A 88 15.51 -22.27 -12.03
C ALA A 88 16.82 -22.49 -11.24
N LYS A 89 17.68 -23.40 -11.70
CA LYS A 89 18.96 -23.75 -11.08
C LYS A 89 20.17 -23.37 -11.93
N GLY A 90 19.95 -22.77 -13.10
CA GLY A 90 21.02 -22.26 -13.96
C GLY A 90 21.79 -23.36 -14.71
N HIS A 91 21.24 -24.57 -14.81
CA HIS A 91 21.92 -25.73 -15.41
C HIS A 91 21.81 -25.72 -16.94
N LEU A 92 22.50 -24.78 -17.59
CA LEU A 92 22.52 -24.64 -19.05
C LEU A 92 22.85 -25.96 -19.80
N PRO A 93 23.83 -26.80 -19.39
CA PRO A 93 24.09 -28.07 -20.08
C PRO A 93 22.91 -29.05 -20.07
N VAL A 94 22.07 -28.99 -19.03
CA VAL A 94 20.83 -29.78 -18.97
C VAL A 94 19.82 -29.22 -19.96
N LEU A 95 19.64 -27.90 -20.02
CA LEU A 95 18.72 -27.26 -20.95
C LEU A 95 19.09 -27.52 -22.41
N GLU A 96 20.37 -27.41 -22.76
CA GLU A 96 20.87 -27.76 -24.11
C GLU A 96 20.53 -29.21 -24.48
N TYR A 97 20.69 -30.14 -23.52
CA TYR A 97 20.37 -31.54 -23.76
C TYR A 97 18.86 -31.78 -23.89
N LEU A 98 18.05 -31.22 -22.98
CA LEU A 98 16.60 -31.33 -23.04
C LEU A 98 16.05 -30.75 -24.35
N HIS A 99 16.56 -29.58 -24.77
CA HIS A 99 16.28 -29.00 -26.09
C HIS A 99 16.64 -29.97 -27.23
N SER A 100 17.84 -30.58 -27.19
CA SER A 100 18.32 -31.48 -28.24
C SER A 100 17.44 -32.74 -28.44
N VAL A 101 16.71 -33.15 -27.40
CA VAL A 101 15.76 -34.27 -27.46
C VAL A 101 14.31 -33.81 -27.62
N GLY A 102 14.08 -32.52 -27.89
CA GLY A 102 12.76 -31.94 -28.13
C GLY A 102 11.94 -31.69 -26.86
N HIS A 103 12.54 -31.74 -25.67
CA HIS A 103 11.85 -31.52 -24.39
C HIS A 103 12.11 -30.10 -23.87
N HIS A 104 11.19 -29.19 -24.13
CA HIS A 104 11.26 -27.78 -23.70
C HIS A 104 9.87 -27.28 -23.26
N ASP A 105 9.10 -28.20 -22.68
CA ASP A 105 7.82 -27.87 -22.08
C ASP A 105 7.97 -26.76 -21.03
N ARG A 106 6.91 -25.97 -20.88
CA ARG A 106 6.86 -24.82 -19.94
C ARG A 106 7.95 -23.77 -20.15
N LEU A 107 8.41 -23.58 -21.40
CA LEU A 107 9.42 -22.58 -21.76
C LEU A 107 9.20 -21.20 -21.11
N MET A 108 7.96 -20.71 -21.12
CA MET A 108 7.59 -19.43 -20.48
C MET A 108 7.91 -19.40 -18.98
N HIS A 109 7.51 -20.42 -18.22
CA HIS A 109 7.78 -20.50 -16.77
C HIS A 109 9.27 -20.68 -16.50
N ALA A 110 9.99 -21.40 -17.35
CA ALA A 110 11.43 -21.57 -17.24
C ALA A 110 12.18 -20.24 -17.34
N ALA A 111 11.72 -19.31 -18.20
CA ALA A 111 12.31 -17.98 -18.33
C ALA A 111 12.08 -17.14 -17.06
N GLY A 112 10.85 -17.07 -16.55
CA GLY A 112 10.53 -16.38 -15.30
C GLY A 112 11.36 -16.91 -14.12
N MET A 113 11.45 -18.24 -13.98
CA MET A 113 12.26 -18.88 -12.95
C MET A 113 13.75 -18.60 -13.09
N ALA A 114 14.30 -18.58 -14.31
CA ALA A 114 15.69 -18.19 -14.54
C ALA A 114 15.95 -16.72 -14.18
N ALA A 115 14.99 -15.83 -14.47
CA ALA A 115 15.07 -14.43 -14.08
C ALA A 115 15.05 -14.27 -12.55
N ALA A 116 14.06 -14.85 -11.89
CA ALA A 116 13.89 -14.79 -10.44
C ALA A 116 15.10 -15.32 -9.65
N HIS A 117 15.85 -16.29 -10.22
CA HIS A 117 17.03 -16.90 -9.60
C HIS A 117 18.38 -16.39 -10.13
N GLY A 118 18.38 -15.36 -10.99
CA GLY A 118 19.63 -14.69 -11.38
C GLY A 118 20.44 -15.41 -12.45
N HIS A 119 19.80 -16.18 -13.33
CA HIS A 119 20.47 -17.00 -14.34
C HIS A 119 20.45 -16.35 -15.73
N LEU A 120 21.17 -15.23 -15.89
CA LEU A 120 21.23 -14.47 -17.14
C LEU A 120 21.67 -15.32 -18.35
N HIS A 121 22.65 -16.21 -18.18
CA HIS A 121 23.13 -17.08 -19.26
C HIS A 121 22.05 -18.04 -19.77
N VAL A 122 21.12 -18.47 -18.90
CA VAL A 122 19.97 -19.29 -19.29
C VAL A 122 18.96 -18.45 -20.08
N LEU A 123 18.66 -17.23 -19.62
CA LEU A 123 17.76 -16.31 -20.34
C LEU A 123 18.27 -16.02 -21.75
N GLN A 124 19.58 -15.75 -21.90
CA GLN A 124 20.22 -15.52 -23.19
C GLN A 124 20.11 -16.74 -24.10
N PHE A 125 20.44 -17.93 -23.59
CA PHE A 125 20.31 -19.18 -24.33
C PHE A 125 18.87 -19.38 -24.83
N MET A 126 17.87 -19.22 -23.97
CA MET A 126 16.47 -19.40 -24.34
C MET A 126 16.04 -18.35 -25.37
N TYR A 127 16.43 -17.09 -25.18
CA TYR A 127 16.09 -16.01 -26.10
C TYR A 127 16.62 -16.26 -27.52
N GLU A 128 17.86 -16.75 -27.63
CA GLU A 128 18.51 -17.07 -28.91
C GLU A 128 17.99 -18.35 -29.55
N THR A 129 17.68 -19.36 -28.74
CA THR A 129 17.28 -20.70 -29.21
C THR A 129 15.84 -20.73 -29.74
N TYR A 130 14.97 -19.85 -29.23
CA TYR A 130 13.54 -19.85 -29.55
C TYR A 130 13.09 -18.52 -30.18
N PRO A 131 13.61 -18.13 -31.36
CA PRO A 131 13.34 -16.81 -31.95
C PRO A 131 11.87 -16.61 -32.36
N ASP A 132 11.16 -17.68 -32.72
CA ASP A 132 9.78 -17.64 -33.20
C ASP A 132 8.71 -17.67 -32.09
N GLU A 133 9.10 -17.95 -30.85
CA GLU A 133 8.19 -17.95 -29.69
C GLU A 133 7.77 -16.54 -29.30
N ASP A 134 6.51 -16.40 -28.85
CA ASP A 134 6.02 -15.16 -28.23
C ASP A 134 6.65 -15.00 -26.84
N LYS A 135 7.55 -14.02 -26.72
CA LYS A 135 8.37 -13.80 -25.52
C LYS A 135 7.75 -12.80 -24.56
N GLN A 136 6.60 -12.21 -24.91
CA GLN A 136 5.99 -11.12 -24.14
C GLN A 136 5.67 -11.53 -22.72
N TRP A 137 5.34 -12.81 -22.51
CA TRP A 137 4.91 -13.36 -21.24
C TRP A 137 5.98 -14.20 -20.54
N TRP A 138 7.23 -14.16 -21.03
CA TRP A 138 8.32 -14.95 -20.45
C TRP A 138 8.70 -14.54 -19.03
N ILE A 139 8.53 -13.26 -18.69
CA ILE A 139 8.92 -12.71 -17.38
C ILE A 139 7.73 -11.93 -16.84
N GLU A 140 7.22 -12.33 -15.69
CA GLU A 140 6.15 -11.64 -14.99
C GLU A 140 6.71 -10.56 -14.05
N LEU A 141 5.84 -9.67 -13.57
CA LEU A 141 6.20 -8.61 -12.63
C LEU A 141 6.79 -9.16 -11.32
N SER A 142 6.28 -10.30 -10.85
CA SER A 142 6.79 -11.05 -9.69
C SER A 142 8.23 -11.51 -9.90
N ASP A 143 8.60 -11.95 -11.11
CA ASP A 143 9.95 -12.39 -11.43
C ASP A 143 10.93 -11.22 -11.43
N VAL A 144 10.50 -10.06 -11.95
CA VAL A 144 11.27 -8.81 -11.88
C VAL A 144 11.52 -8.42 -10.41
N GLY A 145 10.47 -8.46 -9.58
CA GLY A 145 10.56 -8.20 -8.15
C GLY A 145 11.50 -9.17 -7.43
N ALA A 146 11.42 -10.46 -7.72
CA ALA A 146 12.28 -11.49 -7.14
C ALA A 146 13.76 -11.30 -7.54
N ALA A 147 14.02 -11.04 -8.82
CA ALA A 147 15.36 -10.76 -9.32
C ALA A 147 15.96 -9.51 -8.66
N ALA A 148 15.14 -8.47 -8.52
CA ALA A 148 15.54 -7.20 -7.91
C ALA A 148 15.81 -7.35 -6.40
N GLY A 149 14.92 -8.00 -5.65
CA GLY A 149 15.09 -8.24 -4.21
C GLY A 149 16.24 -9.19 -3.88
N SER A 150 16.60 -10.08 -4.79
CA SER A 150 17.74 -11.00 -4.65
C SER A 150 19.07 -10.41 -5.12
N GLY A 151 19.08 -9.17 -5.65
CA GLY A 151 20.29 -8.48 -6.05
C GLY A 151 20.86 -8.89 -7.41
N HIS A 152 20.05 -9.49 -8.30
CA HIS A 152 20.49 -9.96 -9.61
C HIS A 152 20.58 -8.80 -10.63
N VAL A 153 21.57 -7.93 -10.44
CA VAL A 153 21.76 -6.68 -11.21
C VAL A 153 21.86 -6.92 -12.72
N ASP A 154 22.54 -7.99 -13.12
CA ASP A 154 22.77 -8.37 -14.51
C ASP A 154 21.48 -8.84 -15.21
N VAL A 155 20.67 -9.66 -14.53
CA VAL A 155 19.33 -10.03 -15.00
C VAL A 155 18.42 -8.82 -15.09
N VAL A 156 18.35 -8.00 -14.04
CA VAL A 156 17.55 -6.77 -14.05
C VAL A 156 17.99 -5.86 -15.20
N ALA A 157 19.30 -5.72 -15.42
CA ALA A 157 19.79 -4.93 -16.53
C ALA A 157 19.37 -5.50 -17.88
N TRP A 158 19.50 -6.80 -18.08
CA TRP A 158 19.07 -7.45 -19.32
C TRP A 158 17.56 -7.31 -19.56
N ILE A 159 16.73 -7.42 -18.52
CA ILE A 159 15.27 -7.21 -18.58
C ILE A 159 14.95 -5.82 -19.13
N PHE A 160 15.51 -4.77 -18.52
CA PHE A 160 15.19 -3.39 -18.88
C PHE A 160 15.89 -2.89 -20.15
N ASP A 161 17.13 -3.31 -20.40
CA ASP A 161 17.94 -2.78 -21.51
C ASP A 161 17.72 -3.55 -22.81
N PHE A 162 17.26 -4.80 -22.74
CA PHE A 162 17.15 -5.68 -23.90
C PHE A 162 15.77 -6.32 -24.07
N TRP A 163 15.27 -7.06 -23.08
CA TRP A 163 14.03 -7.83 -23.25
C TRP A 163 12.78 -6.93 -23.38
N ILE A 164 12.59 -5.98 -22.46
CA ILE A 164 11.45 -5.05 -22.51
C ILE A 164 11.42 -4.28 -23.86
N PRO A 165 12.49 -3.59 -24.30
CA PRO A 165 12.47 -2.85 -25.56
C PRO A 165 12.26 -3.72 -26.80
N ALA A 166 12.71 -4.98 -26.77
CA ALA A 166 12.62 -5.88 -27.91
C ALA A 166 11.27 -6.59 -28.03
N VAL A 167 10.59 -6.82 -26.90
CA VAL A 167 9.48 -7.77 -26.83
C VAL A 167 8.19 -7.15 -26.31
N VAL A 168 8.26 -6.18 -25.41
CA VAL A 168 7.08 -5.64 -24.72
C VAL A 168 6.58 -4.38 -25.46
N PRO A 169 5.42 -4.44 -26.15
CA PRO A 169 4.97 -3.34 -26.99
C PRO A 169 4.24 -2.23 -26.20
N TYR A 170 4.06 -2.38 -24.89
CA TYR A 170 3.23 -1.50 -24.05
C TYR A 170 4.05 -0.77 -22.98
N THR A 171 3.73 0.51 -22.77
CA THR A 171 4.34 1.37 -21.75
C THR A 171 4.00 0.93 -20.32
N ASP A 172 2.76 0.47 -20.09
CA ASP A 172 2.26 0.25 -18.73
C ASP A 172 3.02 -0.88 -17.99
N PHE A 173 3.45 -1.93 -18.70
CA PHE A 173 4.25 -3.00 -18.08
C PHE A 173 5.59 -2.46 -17.55
N VAL A 174 6.23 -1.54 -18.27
CA VAL A 174 7.51 -0.96 -17.84
C VAL A 174 7.34 -0.21 -16.54
N ASP A 175 6.26 0.56 -16.39
CA ASP A 175 5.94 1.31 -15.18
C ASP A 175 5.76 0.38 -13.97
N PHE A 176 4.97 -0.69 -14.14
CA PHE A 176 4.78 -1.68 -13.10
C PHE A 176 6.08 -2.43 -12.79
N ALA A 177 6.89 -2.77 -13.79
CA ALA A 177 8.16 -3.47 -13.62
C ALA A 177 9.19 -2.61 -12.86
N VAL A 178 9.26 -1.31 -13.17
CA VAL A 178 10.10 -0.35 -12.41
C VAL A 178 9.64 -0.27 -10.96
N SER A 179 8.32 -0.15 -10.74
CA SER A 179 7.73 -0.11 -9.40
C SER A 179 8.08 -1.37 -8.60
N GLU A 180 7.87 -2.56 -9.18
CA GLU A 180 8.20 -3.84 -8.53
C GLU A 180 9.68 -3.98 -8.25
N ALA A 181 10.54 -3.62 -9.21
CA ALA A 181 11.99 -3.70 -9.04
C ALA A 181 12.48 -2.79 -7.90
N LEU A 182 12.05 -1.52 -7.88
CA LEU A 182 12.46 -0.57 -6.85
C LEU A 182 11.92 -0.93 -5.47
N THR A 183 10.67 -1.40 -5.38
CA THR A 183 10.06 -1.85 -4.13
C THR A 183 10.87 -2.98 -3.52
N ASN A 184 11.11 -4.05 -4.28
CA ASN A 184 11.79 -5.23 -3.77
C ASN A 184 13.28 -4.98 -3.54
N ALA A 185 13.96 -4.24 -4.43
CA ALA A 185 15.36 -3.88 -4.23
C ALA A 185 15.55 -3.02 -2.98
N THR A 186 14.67 -2.04 -2.72
CA THR A 186 14.72 -1.22 -1.51
C THR A 186 14.47 -2.04 -0.26
N LYS A 187 13.39 -2.85 -0.27
CA LYS A 187 13.00 -3.70 0.87
C LYS A 187 14.09 -4.69 1.29
N HIS A 188 14.93 -5.11 0.35
CA HIS A 188 15.99 -6.09 0.57
C HIS A 188 17.41 -5.48 0.49
N ASP A 189 17.54 -4.15 0.62
CA ASP A 189 18.82 -3.41 0.65
C ASP A 189 19.74 -3.63 -0.57
N GLN A 190 19.16 -3.88 -1.74
CA GLN A 190 19.87 -4.14 -3.00
C GLN A 190 20.24 -2.85 -3.74
N LEU A 191 21.12 -2.04 -3.14
CA LEU A 191 21.50 -0.72 -3.67
C LEU A 191 22.02 -0.74 -5.12
N ALA A 192 22.77 -1.78 -5.51
CA ALA A 192 23.28 -1.90 -6.87
C ALA A 192 22.14 -2.03 -7.91
N VAL A 193 21.08 -2.76 -7.56
CA VAL A 193 19.88 -2.88 -8.40
C VAL A 193 19.14 -1.55 -8.44
N VAL A 194 18.97 -0.89 -7.29
CA VAL A 194 18.34 0.43 -7.19
C VAL A 194 19.03 1.42 -8.14
N HIS A 195 20.37 1.52 -8.07
CA HIS A 195 21.15 2.37 -8.95
C HIS A 195 20.99 1.98 -10.43
N ALA A 196 21.04 0.68 -10.74
CA ALA A 196 20.89 0.21 -12.10
C ALA A 196 19.53 0.65 -12.67
N VAL A 197 18.42 0.37 -11.97
CA VAL A 197 17.05 0.70 -12.40
C VAL A 197 16.85 2.22 -12.49
N ALA A 198 17.20 2.97 -11.45
CA ALA A 198 16.98 4.41 -11.39
C ALA A 198 17.82 5.19 -12.42
N SER A 199 19.01 4.69 -12.78
CA SER A 199 19.88 5.33 -13.77
C SER A 199 19.35 5.35 -15.20
N ARG A 200 18.31 4.56 -15.52
CA ARG A 200 17.73 4.43 -16.88
C ARG A 200 16.95 5.66 -17.35
N LYS A 201 17.14 6.83 -16.71
CA LYS A 201 16.47 8.11 -17.02
C LYS A 201 14.97 7.94 -17.25
N LEU A 202 14.35 7.25 -16.30
CA LEU A 202 12.92 6.98 -16.22
C LEU A 202 12.17 8.27 -15.81
N THR A 203 12.38 9.36 -16.56
CA THR A 203 11.92 10.73 -16.25
C THR A 203 10.40 10.85 -16.18
N THR A 204 9.66 9.91 -16.76
CA THR A 204 8.20 9.77 -16.65
C THR A 204 7.75 9.09 -15.35
N HIS A 205 8.66 8.47 -14.59
CA HIS A 205 8.35 7.60 -13.45
C HIS A 205 8.89 8.13 -12.11
N TRP A 206 9.38 9.37 -12.09
CA TRP A 206 9.91 10.01 -10.87
C TRP A 206 8.89 10.04 -9.72
N LEU A 207 7.57 10.10 -10.00
CA LEU A 207 6.52 9.97 -8.98
C LEU A 207 6.60 8.64 -8.22
N GLY A 208 6.84 7.54 -8.94
CA GLY A 208 7.05 6.22 -8.35
C GLY A 208 8.35 6.18 -7.55
N ILE A 209 9.43 6.75 -8.10
CA ILE A 209 10.71 6.87 -7.39
C ILE A 209 10.54 7.63 -6.07
N CYS A 210 9.85 8.78 -6.09
CA CYS A 210 9.54 9.55 -4.88
C CYS A 210 8.81 8.69 -3.85
N LYS A 211 7.73 8.00 -4.24
CA LYS A 211 6.95 7.15 -3.33
C LYS A 211 7.86 6.21 -2.53
N PHE A 212 8.79 5.52 -3.19
CA PHE A 212 9.69 4.58 -2.52
C PHE A 212 10.86 5.24 -1.80
N ALA A 213 11.34 6.38 -2.27
CA ALA A 213 12.39 7.12 -1.58
C ALA A 213 11.98 7.48 -0.14
N TYR A 214 10.68 7.69 0.10
CA TYR A 214 10.13 7.92 1.44
C TYR A 214 10.03 6.69 2.32
N GLU A 215 10.01 5.49 1.74
CA GLU A 215 9.93 4.22 2.47
C GLU A 215 11.34 3.69 2.86
N GLY A 216 12.31 4.60 3.03
CA GLY A 216 13.67 4.27 3.47
C GLY A 216 14.73 4.19 2.36
N ALA A 217 14.41 4.59 1.12
CA ALA A 217 15.36 4.64 0.01
C ALA A 217 15.84 6.07 -0.30
N ASP A 218 16.45 6.76 0.66
CA ASP A 218 16.97 8.13 0.45
C ASP A 218 17.88 8.26 -0.77
N VAL A 219 18.58 7.19 -1.14
CA VAL A 219 19.45 7.09 -2.33
C VAL A 219 18.72 7.37 -3.64
N LEU A 220 17.41 7.13 -3.70
CA LEU A 220 16.60 7.36 -4.88
C LEU A 220 16.46 8.86 -5.22
N TRP A 221 16.69 9.75 -4.26
CA TRP A 221 16.65 11.19 -4.49
C TRP A 221 17.71 11.69 -5.46
N ASP A 222 18.83 10.99 -5.59
CA ASP A 222 19.89 11.35 -6.53
C ASP A 222 19.42 11.21 -8.00
N TYR A 223 18.31 10.50 -8.22
CA TYR A 223 17.70 10.27 -9.53
C TYR A 223 16.46 11.11 -9.80
N VAL A 224 16.01 11.89 -8.81
CA VAL A 224 14.87 12.80 -8.96
C VAL A 224 15.41 14.20 -9.24
N ASP A 225 15.16 14.70 -10.45
CA ASP A 225 15.41 16.11 -10.75
C ASP A 225 14.32 16.96 -10.08
N ALA A 226 14.68 17.58 -8.97
CA ALA A 226 13.78 18.41 -8.16
C ALA A 226 13.25 19.64 -8.93
N ASP A 227 14.00 20.14 -9.91
CA ASP A 227 13.69 21.38 -10.63
C ASP A 227 12.75 21.15 -11.82
N SER A 228 12.76 19.96 -12.41
CA SER A 228 12.00 19.66 -13.62
C SER A 228 10.51 19.36 -13.40
N HIS A 229 10.04 19.30 -12.14
CA HIS A 229 8.73 18.72 -11.81
C HIS A 229 7.78 19.65 -11.04
N SER A 230 8.00 20.97 -11.06
CA SER A 230 7.27 21.95 -10.23
C SER A 230 5.75 21.80 -10.21
N ASP A 231 5.14 21.42 -11.33
CA ASP A 231 3.68 21.33 -11.49
C ASP A 231 3.09 20.08 -10.83
N SER A 232 3.91 19.06 -10.59
CA SER A 232 3.48 17.76 -10.07
C SER A 232 4.03 17.45 -8.66
N VAL A 233 4.97 18.26 -8.13
CA VAL A 233 5.50 18.11 -6.76
C VAL A 233 4.41 18.10 -5.70
N ILE A 234 3.33 18.87 -5.89
CA ILE A 234 2.20 18.88 -4.94
C ILE A 234 1.57 17.49 -4.80
N HIS A 235 1.48 16.71 -5.88
CA HIS A 235 0.95 15.35 -5.82
C HIS A 235 1.84 14.46 -4.95
N VAL A 236 3.16 14.62 -5.04
CA VAL A 236 4.12 13.90 -4.19
C VAL A 236 3.94 14.25 -2.72
N VAL A 237 3.85 15.55 -2.40
CA VAL A 237 3.62 16.00 -1.02
C VAL A 237 2.31 15.43 -0.47
N ILE A 238 1.24 15.42 -1.27
CA ILE A 238 -0.05 14.82 -0.87
C ILE A 238 0.09 13.32 -0.61
N MET A 239 0.74 12.58 -1.51
CA MET A 239 0.95 11.13 -1.33
C MET A 239 1.65 10.83 -0.01
N VAL A 240 2.67 11.61 0.35
CA VAL A 240 3.36 11.44 1.65
C VAL A 240 2.48 11.81 2.82
N VAL A 241 1.77 12.94 2.73
CA VAL A 241 0.83 13.37 3.77
C VAL A 241 -0.29 12.36 3.98
N GLU A 242 -0.64 11.54 3.00
CA GLU A 242 -1.67 10.48 3.09
C GLU A 242 -1.09 9.10 3.47
N SER A 243 0.22 8.88 3.36
CA SER A 243 0.90 7.60 3.67
C SER A 243 0.79 7.20 5.15
N ASP A 244 0.77 5.91 5.47
CA ASP A 244 0.69 5.49 6.87
C ASP A 244 1.96 5.86 7.66
N ASN A 245 1.80 6.35 8.89
CA ASN A 245 2.88 6.72 9.82
C ASN A 245 3.71 7.97 9.46
N VAL A 246 3.26 8.84 8.56
CA VAL A 246 4.00 10.08 8.26
C VAL A 246 4.30 10.93 9.50
N THR A 247 5.52 11.45 9.54
CA THR A 247 6.10 12.27 10.59
C THR A 247 6.45 13.67 10.07
N SER A 248 6.59 14.63 10.99
CA SER A 248 7.11 15.95 10.67
C SER A 248 8.52 15.94 10.07
N ALA A 249 9.35 14.93 10.41
CA ALA A 249 10.69 14.75 9.86
C ALA A 249 10.66 14.40 8.37
N GLU A 250 9.74 13.54 7.94
CA GLU A 250 9.58 13.18 6.53
C GLU A 250 9.04 14.36 5.71
N LEU A 251 8.12 15.14 6.28
CA LEU A 251 7.69 16.40 5.66
C LEU A 251 8.85 17.39 5.51
N GLU A 252 9.66 17.58 6.55
CA GLU A 252 10.85 18.42 6.47
C GLU A 252 11.81 17.95 5.37
N PHE A 253 12.05 16.64 5.31
CA PHE A 253 12.91 16.04 4.31
C PHE A 253 12.40 16.33 2.88
N ILE A 254 11.12 16.13 2.60
CA ILE A 254 10.52 16.42 1.28
C ILE A 254 10.66 17.88 0.90
N PHE A 255 10.27 18.76 1.83
CA PHE A 255 10.34 20.20 1.60
C PHE A 255 11.79 20.66 1.40
N SER A 256 12.78 19.93 1.94
CA SER A 256 14.20 20.19 1.70
C SER A 256 14.68 19.75 0.31
N LYS A 257 14.08 18.72 -0.29
CA LYS A 257 14.53 18.14 -1.57
C LYS A 257 14.07 18.94 -2.78
N PHE A 258 12.86 19.50 -2.75
CA PHE A 258 12.31 20.23 -3.88
C PHE A 258 12.57 21.73 -3.79
N THR A 259 13.19 22.30 -4.82
CA THR A 259 13.44 23.75 -4.89
C THR A 259 12.15 24.55 -4.89
N CYS A 260 11.11 24.10 -5.61
CA CYS A 260 9.80 24.77 -5.67
C CYS A 260 9.05 24.80 -4.32
N LEU A 261 9.50 24.02 -3.33
CA LEU A 261 8.98 24.01 -1.96
C LEU A 261 9.80 24.89 -1.01
N GLN A 262 10.90 25.48 -1.45
CA GLN A 262 11.72 26.38 -0.63
C GLN A 262 11.02 27.72 -0.36
N VAL A 263 11.45 28.41 0.69
CA VAL A 263 10.88 29.69 1.11
C VAL A 263 10.98 30.71 -0.04
N GLY A 264 9.86 31.38 -0.35
CA GLY A 264 9.76 32.38 -1.42
C GLY A 264 9.39 31.82 -2.79
N GLN A 265 9.22 30.49 -2.92
CA GLN A 265 8.81 29.86 -4.17
C GLN A 265 7.30 29.70 -4.25
N SER A 266 6.74 29.80 -5.46
CA SER A 266 5.29 29.78 -5.70
C SER A 266 4.62 28.43 -5.36
N GLY A 267 5.36 27.32 -5.49
CA GLY A 267 4.84 25.98 -5.18
C GLY A 267 4.65 25.72 -3.69
N ARG A 268 5.46 26.38 -2.84
CA ARG A 268 5.50 26.15 -1.38
C ARG A 268 4.16 26.43 -0.71
N ASP A 269 3.56 27.58 -0.97
CA ASP A 269 2.32 27.98 -0.28
C ASP A 269 1.16 27.04 -0.61
N ASN A 270 1.06 26.61 -1.87
CA ASN A 270 0.05 25.65 -2.29
C ASN A 270 0.27 24.27 -1.65
N ALA A 271 1.53 23.82 -1.60
CA ALA A 271 1.89 22.56 -0.93
C ALA A 271 1.58 22.61 0.58
N LEU A 272 1.93 23.69 1.28
CA LEU A 272 1.61 23.88 2.71
C LEU A 272 0.11 23.90 2.94
N HIS A 273 -0.63 24.65 2.10
CA HIS A 273 -2.09 24.75 2.18
C HIS A 273 -2.78 23.39 2.03
N GLU A 274 -2.43 22.65 0.97
CA GLU A 274 -3.02 21.34 0.71
C GLU A 274 -2.59 20.30 1.74
N SER A 275 -1.32 20.33 2.19
CA SER A 275 -0.83 19.44 3.27
C SER A 275 -1.58 19.68 4.57
N LEU A 276 -1.81 20.93 4.97
CA LEU A 276 -2.53 21.24 6.20
C LEU A 276 -3.99 20.77 6.11
N ARG A 277 -4.62 20.97 4.95
CA ARG A 277 -5.96 20.46 4.68
C ARG A 277 -6.02 18.93 4.86
N ARG A 278 -5.10 18.19 4.23
CA ARG A 278 -5.07 16.72 4.27
C ARG A 278 -4.74 16.16 5.64
N THR A 279 -3.69 16.66 6.29
CA THR A 279 -3.31 16.27 7.67
C THR A 279 -4.42 16.55 8.67
N SER A 280 -5.19 17.63 8.50
CA SER A 280 -6.35 17.93 9.36
C SER A 280 -7.48 16.90 9.22
N ASN A 281 -7.73 16.41 8.00
CA ASN A 281 -8.74 15.38 7.73
C ASN A 281 -8.29 14.01 8.23
N LEU A 282 -6.98 13.77 8.28
CA LEU A 282 -6.38 12.55 8.83
C LEU A 282 -6.02 12.70 10.31
N PHE A 283 -6.27 13.87 10.91
CA PHE A 283 -5.98 14.21 12.31
C PHE A 283 -4.53 13.92 12.74
N ARG A 284 -3.57 14.23 11.87
CA ARG A 284 -2.14 13.97 12.08
C ARG A 284 -1.48 15.15 12.80
N LEU A 285 -1.62 15.18 14.13
CA LEU A 285 -1.22 16.31 14.98
C LEU A 285 0.25 16.74 14.80
N ASP A 286 1.17 15.79 14.72
CA ASP A 286 2.60 16.09 14.58
C ASP A 286 2.88 16.90 13.30
N CYS A 287 2.35 16.43 12.17
CA CYS A 287 2.46 17.12 10.89
C CYS A 287 1.72 18.46 10.89
N MET A 288 0.53 18.53 11.51
CA MET A 288 -0.23 19.78 11.63
C MET A 288 0.56 20.86 12.38
N ARG A 289 1.26 20.51 13.47
CA ARG A 289 2.14 21.44 14.19
C ARG A 289 3.25 21.97 13.30
N TRP A 290 3.97 21.06 12.66
CA TRP A 290 5.08 21.41 11.76
C TRP A 290 4.63 22.35 10.63
N LEU A 291 3.46 22.11 10.05
CA LEU A 291 2.88 22.92 8.98
C LEU A 291 2.47 24.32 9.47
N VAL A 292 1.74 24.42 10.58
CA VAL A 292 1.25 25.70 11.09
C VAL A 292 2.40 26.63 11.49
N GLU A 293 3.49 26.10 12.02
CA GLU A 293 4.70 26.89 12.35
C GLU A 293 5.38 27.52 11.13
N ARG A 294 5.07 27.04 9.92
CA ARG A 294 5.65 27.49 8.64
C ARG A 294 4.69 28.33 7.80
N MET A 295 3.55 28.71 8.37
CA MET A 295 2.47 29.42 7.68
C MET A 295 2.06 30.69 8.43
N GLU A 296 1.63 31.70 7.68
CA GLU A 296 1.00 32.88 8.26
C GLU A 296 -0.32 32.52 8.97
N ALA A 297 -0.56 33.08 10.15
CA ALA A 297 -1.74 32.77 10.96
C ALA A 297 -3.07 33.04 10.22
N SER A 298 -3.09 34.07 9.35
CA SER A 298 -4.25 34.39 8.51
C SER A 298 -4.53 33.31 7.46
N ALA A 299 -3.48 32.71 6.88
CA ALA A 299 -3.59 31.61 5.93
C ALA A 299 -4.10 30.34 6.61
N VAL A 300 -3.54 30.00 7.78
CA VAL A 300 -4.00 28.88 8.62
C VAL A 300 -5.48 29.05 8.95
N SER A 301 -5.89 30.22 9.43
CA SER A 301 -7.29 30.51 9.74
C SER A 301 -8.21 30.35 8.53
N LYS A 302 -7.78 30.83 7.35
CA LYS A 302 -8.53 30.68 6.10
C LYS A 302 -8.71 29.20 5.73
N ILE A 303 -7.65 28.39 5.81
CA ILE A 303 -7.68 26.95 5.50
C ILE A 303 -8.73 26.23 6.35
N PHE A 304 -8.72 26.42 7.66
CA PHE A 304 -9.69 25.76 8.54
C PHE A 304 -11.12 26.24 8.29
N ARG A 305 -11.31 27.51 7.94
CA ARG A 305 -12.64 28.12 7.70
C ARG A 305 -13.26 27.79 6.35
N THR A 306 -12.46 27.48 5.31
CA THR A 306 -12.99 27.25 3.95
C THR A 306 -12.54 25.93 3.32
N GLY A 307 -11.52 25.28 3.86
CA GLY A 307 -10.85 24.12 3.25
C GLY A 307 -11.48 22.77 3.53
N ASN A 308 -12.70 22.69 4.03
CA ASN A 308 -13.33 21.40 4.39
C ASN A 308 -12.48 20.57 5.38
N CYS A 309 -11.78 21.23 6.30
CA CYS A 309 -10.88 20.59 7.27
C CYS A 309 -11.69 19.84 8.34
N GLY A 310 -11.22 18.65 8.75
CA GLY A 310 -11.92 17.80 9.72
C GLY A 310 -13.12 17.04 9.14
N CYS A 311 -13.44 17.15 7.85
CA CYS A 311 -14.65 16.54 7.27
C CYS A 311 -14.68 15.01 7.30
N ARG A 312 -13.53 14.37 7.53
CA ARG A 312 -13.41 12.92 7.72
C ARG A 312 -13.51 12.49 9.19
N ALA A 313 -13.84 13.40 10.12
CA ALA A 313 -14.03 13.04 11.52
C ALA A 313 -15.20 12.06 11.66
N SER A 314 -14.95 10.93 12.30
CA SER A 314 -16.01 10.08 12.84
C SER A 314 -16.27 10.37 14.31
N ASP A 315 -17.39 9.87 14.86
CA ASP A 315 -17.65 9.96 16.30
C ASP A 315 -16.57 9.27 17.14
N MET A 316 -15.99 8.18 16.62
CA MET A 316 -14.86 7.47 17.23
C MET A 316 -13.62 8.35 17.23
N THR A 317 -13.28 8.92 16.06
CA THR A 317 -12.20 9.91 15.87
C THR A 317 -12.31 11.00 16.94
N LEU A 318 -13.43 11.72 17.04
CA LEU A 318 -13.62 12.81 18.01
C LEU A 318 -13.53 12.39 19.50
N LYS A 319 -13.75 11.12 19.81
CA LYS A 319 -13.62 10.56 21.18
C LYS A 319 -12.21 10.11 21.51
N GLU A 320 -11.43 9.69 20.51
CA GLU A 320 -10.09 9.11 20.68
C GLU A 320 -8.96 10.15 20.80
N TYR A 321 -9.13 11.38 20.32
CA TYR A 321 -8.06 12.39 20.43
C TYR A 321 -7.87 12.92 21.84
N GLY A 322 -6.59 13.10 22.17
CA GLY A 322 -6.13 13.56 23.47
C GLY A 322 -6.02 15.08 23.63
N VAL A 323 -5.73 15.47 24.86
CA VAL A 323 -5.54 16.84 25.35
C VAL A 323 -4.57 17.66 24.49
N ASP A 324 -3.56 17.02 23.89
CA ASP A 324 -2.56 17.71 23.07
C ASP A 324 -3.11 18.26 21.76
N PHE A 325 -4.13 17.59 21.18
CA PHE A 325 -4.82 18.10 19.99
C PHE A 325 -5.68 19.31 20.35
N VAL A 326 -6.39 19.23 21.48
CA VAL A 326 -7.20 20.34 22.01
C VAL A 326 -6.34 21.56 22.32
N ARG A 327 -5.18 21.36 22.96
CA ARG A 327 -4.20 22.42 23.24
C ARG A 327 -3.71 23.07 21.95
N PHE A 328 -3.44 22.29 20.91
CA PHE A 328 -3.06 22.80 19.61
C PHE A 328 -4.16 23.68 18.98
N LEU A 329 -5.41 23.22 18.94
CA LEU A 329 -6.52 24.02 18.40
C LEU A 329 -6.73 25.32 19.17
N ASN A 330 -6.49 25.31 20.48
CA ASN A 330 -6.55 26.50 21.31
C ASN A 330 -5.41 27.47 21.05
N ALA A 331 -4.17 26.99 21.04
CA ALA A 331 -2.99 27.82 20.87
C ALA A 331 -2.99 28.59 19.54
N HIS A 332 -3.62 28.03 18.51
CA HIS A 332 -3.70 28.64 17.18
C HIS A 332 -5.08 29.25 16.86
N GLU A 333 -5.96 29.36 17.86
CA GLU A 333 -7.31 29.92 17.71
C GLU A 333 -8.11 29.34 16.52
N ILE A 334 -7.95 28.04 16.28
CA ILE A 334 -8.52 27.38 15.10
C ILE A 334 -10.04 27.35 15.20
N ALA A 335 -10.68 27.83 14.14
CA ALA A 335 -12.12 27.74 13.90
C ALA A 335 -12.35 27.05 12.57
N PHE A 336 -13.08 25.95 12.60
CA PHE A 336 -13.39 25.17 11.40
C PHE A 336 -14.49 25.84 10.57
N TYR A 337 -14.70 25.34 9.36
CA TYR A 337 -15.78 25.77 8.50
C TYR A 337 -17.14 25.44 9.13
N GLN A 338 -18.15 26.28 8.85
CA GLN A 338 -19.42 26.29 9.57
C GLN A 338 -20.17 24.96 9.51
N ASP A 339 -20.14 24.29 8.36
CA ASP A 339 -20.87 23.06 8.14
C ASP A 339 -20.32 21.89 8.98
N PHE A 340 -19.00 21.74 9.11
CA PHE A 340 -18.41 20.77 10.06
C PHE A 340 -18.72 21.10 11.51
N MET A 341 -18.63 22.39 11.87
CA MET A 341 -18.96 22.81 13.25
C MET A 341 -20.39 22.42 13.62
N LEU A 342 -21.34 22.66 12.71
CA LEU A 342 -22.73 22.24 12.87
C LEU A 342 -22.85 20.72 12.94
N GLN A 343 -22.15 19.97 12.08
CA GLN A 343 -22.17 18.51 12.10
C GLN A 343 -21.73 17.95 13.46
N VAL A 344 -20.63 18.45 14.03
CA VAL A 344 -20.15 17.98 15.35
C VAL A 344 -21.15 18.29 16.46
N VAL A 345 -21.75 19.49 16.45
CA VAL A 345 -22.79 19.85 17.41
C VAL A 345 -24.01 18.93 17.24
N THR A 346 -24.48 18.70 16.02
CA THR A 346 -25.59 17.78 15.72
C THR A 346 -25.29 16.37 16.24
N SER A 347 -24.13 15.80 15.91
CA SER A 347 -23.72 14.46 16.39
C SER A 347 -23.69 14.38 17.91
N SER A 348 -23.28 15.45 18.60
CA SER A 348 -23.31 15.49 20.06
C SER A 348 -24.72 15.45 20.64
N VAL A 349 -25.69 16.07 19.96
CA VAL A 349 -27.11 16.03 20.35
C VAL A 349 -27.68 14.62 20.15
N GLU A 350 -27.26 13.92 19.10
CA GLU A 350 -27.63 12.53 18.89
C GLU A 350 -27.06 11.62 19.98
N ALA A 351 -25.76 11.76 20.27
CA ALA A 351 -25.00 10.84 21.12
C ALA A 351 -25.28 10.98 22.63
N THR A 352 -25.87 12.09 23.08
CA THR A 352 -26.16 12.35 24.50
C THR A 352 -27.60 12.00 24.84
N GLU A 353 -27.86 11.35 25.98
CA GLU A 353 -29.22 10.92 26.32
C GLU A 353 -30.01 12.02 27.00
N THR A 354 -29.34 12.81 27.85
CA THR A 354 -29.99 13.82 28.69
C THR A 354 -29.49 15.24 28.42
N TRP A 355 -30.36 16.23 28.68
CA TRP A 355 -30.00 17.66 28.64
C TRP A 355 -28.78 17.96 29.52
N ASN A 356 -28.73 17.37 30.72
CA ASN A 356 -27.65 17.63 31.67
C ASN A 356 -26.30 17.10 31.17
N GLU A 357 -26.27 15.93 30.53
CA GLU A 357 -25.05 15.40 29.90
C GLU A 357 -24.56 16.30 28.77
N TRP A 358 -25.47 16.71 27.89
CA TRP A 358 -25.13 17.61 26.79
C TRP A 358 -24.67 18.98 27.31
N GLN A 359 -25.34 19.52 28.33
CA GLN A 359 -24.98 20.78 28.97
C GLN A 359 -23.62 20.68 29.69
N ALA A 360 -23.31 19.55 30.33
CA ALA A 360 -21.99 19.32 30.93
C ALA A 360 -20.88 19.28 29.87
N LEU A 361 -21.14 18.63 28.72
CA LEU A 361 -20.22 18.63 27.57
C LEU A 361 -19.99 20.05 27.04
N ARG A 362 -21.08 20.82 26.92
CA ARG A 362 -21.11 22.21 26.42
C ARG A 362 -20.41 23.20 27.33
N THR A 363 -20.42 22.99 28.64
CA THR A 363 -19.95 23.98 29.64
C THR A 363 -18.64 23.58 30.33
N THR A 364 -17.99 22.51 29.87
CA THR A 364 -16.72 22.07 30.44
C THR A 364 -15.63 23.14 30.30
N ARG A 365 -14.93 23.44 31.39
CA ARG A 365 -13.86 24.44 31.41
C ARG A 365 -12.52 23.89 30.92
N ASP A 366 -12.34 22.58 31.02
CA ASP A 366 -11.14 21.88 30.55
C ASP A 366 -11.57 20.58 29.85
N PRO A 367 -11.82 20.62 28.53
CA PRO A 367 -12.25 19.46 27.79
C PRO A 367 -11.10 18.46 27.66
N SER A 368 -11.23 17.31 28.33
CA SER A 368 -10.30 16.19 28.22
C SER A 368 -10.39 15.42 26.90
N THR A 369 -11.45 15.67 26.11
CA THR A 369 -11.69 15.04 24.81
C THR A 369 -11.90 16.08 23.71
N LEU A 370 -11.54 15.73 22.48
CA LEU A 370 -11.76 16.60 21.32
C LEU A 370 -13.25 16.87 21.07
N LEU A 371 -14.13 15.89 21.29
CA LEU A 371 -15.58 16.09 21.20
C LEU A 371 -16.06 17.18 22.16
N ALA A 372 -15.67 17.12 23.43
CA ALA A 372 -16.09 18.10 24.43
C ALA A 372 -15.58 19.51 24.08
N TYR A 373 -14.33 19.58 23.60
CA TYR A 373 -13.76 20.83 23.11
C TYR A 373 -14.54 21.41 21.94
N CYS A 374 -14.78 20.61 20.91
CA CYS A 374 -15.48 21.02 19.71
C CYS A 374 -16.91 21.46 20.01
N VAL A 375 -17.67 20.69 20.80
CA VAL A 375 -19.06 21.06 21.15
C VAL A 375 -19.11 22.38 21.93
N ASN A 376 -18.21 22.57 22.90
CA ASN A 376 -18.12 23.82 23.63
C ASN A 376 -17.75 24.98 22.67
N LYS A 377 -16.59 24.93 22.03
CA LYS A 377 -16.08 26.06 21.24
C LYS A 377 -16.89 26.33 19.97
N PHE A 378 -17.29 25.30 19.23
CA PHE A 378 -18.01 25.47 17.96
C PHE A 378 -19.39 26.07 18.18
N PHE A 379 -20.09 25.63 19.21
CA PHE A 379 -21.41 26.20 19.49
C PHE A 379 -21.29 27.68 19.89
N ASP A 380 -20.29 28.09 20.67
CA ASP A 380 -20.06 29.52 20.96
C ASP A 380 -19.78 30.34 19.69
N ILE A 381 -18.93 29.81 18.80
CA ILE A 381 -18.63 30.45 17.51
C ILE A 381 -19.89 30.57 16.65
N LEU A 382 -20.71 29.52 16.58
CA LEU A 382 -21.96 29.51 15.82
C LEU A 382 -22.98 30.48 16.41
N VAL A 383 -23.14 30.53 17.74
CA VAL A 383 -24.03 31.49 18.41
C VAL A 383 -23.57 32.92 18.14
N GLY A 384 -22.26 33.19 18.19
CA GLY A 384 -21.74 34.52 17.85
C GLY A 384 -22.04 34.96 16.41
N LYS A 385 -22.17 34.01 15.48
CA LYS A 385 -22.53 34.28 14.06
C LYS A 385 -24.04 34.39 13.85
N GLU A 386 -24.80 33.48 14.45
CA GLU A 386 -26.25 33.32 14.23
C GLU A 386 -27.09 34.19 15.18
N GLY A 387 -26.49 34.69 16.26
CA GLY A 387 -27.10 35.58 17.24
C GLY A 387 -27.99 34.90 18.28
N SER A 388 -28.20 33.59 18.22
CA SER A 388 -29.07 32.86 19.16
C SER A 388 -28.69 31.39 19.30
N GLN A 389 -28.77 30.87 20.52
CA GLN A 389 -28.61 29.44 20.83
C GLN A 389 -29.71 28.59 20.18
N VAL A 390 -30.95 29.10 20.20
CA VAL A 390 -32.10 28.44 19.57
C VAL A 390 -31.92 28.37 18.06
N GLN A 391 -31.32 29.39 17.44
CA GLN A 391 -31.04 29.38 16.00
C GLN A 391 -30.03 28.29 15.61
N VAL A 392 -28.95 28.13 16.39
CA VAL A 392 -27.96 27.05 16.15
C VAL A 392 -28.59 25.67 16.32
N MET A 393 -29.37 25.47 17.38
CA MET A 393 -30.07 24.21 17.60
C MET A 393 -31.13 23.92 16.53
N SER A 394 -31.85 24.94 16.03
CA SER A 394 -32.78 24.80 14.90
C SER A 394 -32.08 24.20 13.69
N GLN A 395 -30.92 24.73 13.31
CA GLN A 395 -30.14 24.22 12.18
C GLN A 395 -29.69 22.77 12.41
N CYS A 396 -29.34 22.41 13.64
CA CYS A 396 -28.99 21.03 13.98
C CYS A 396 -30.18 20.08 13.78
N LEU A 397 -31.37 20.47 14.24
CA LEU A 397 -32.59 19.67 14.10
C LEU A 397 -33.09 19.59 12.66
N GLU A 398 -32.98 20.67 11.89
CA GLU A 398 -33.28 20.67 10.46
C GLU A 398 -32.40 19.67 9.69
N ARG A 399 -31.11 19.56 10.03
CA ARG A 399 -30.21 18.54 9.47
C ARG A 399 -30.65 17.12 9.83
N LEU A 400 -31.06 16.90 11.07
CA LEU A 400 -31.54 15.59 11.54
C LEU A 400 -32.85 15.16 10.88
N ALA A 401 -33.72 16.12 10.57
CA ALA A 401 -34.97 15.87 9.84
C ALA A 401 -34.72 15.54 8.36
N GLN A 402 -33.69 16.13 7.75
CA GLN A 402 -33.28 15.83 6.38
C GLN A 402 -32.55 14.48 6.24
N ALA A 403 -32.12 13.86 7.34
CA ALA A 403 -31.52 12.53 7.32
C ALA A 403 -32.56 11.45 6.98
N TYR A 404 -32.14 10.37 6.32
CA TYR A 404 -33.04 9.28 5.92
C TYR A 404 -32.64 7.94 6.58
N PRO A 405 -33.53 7.30 7.38
CA PRO A 405 -34.82 7.82 7.85
C PRO A 405 -34.66 8.96 8.89
N PRO A 406 -35.65 9.86 9.00
CA PRO A 406 -35.62 10.94 9.97
C PRO A 406 -35.66 10.40 11.40
N ARG A 407 -34.77 10.90 12.26
CA ARG A 407 -34.63 10.43 13.65
C ARG A 407 -35.59 11.15 14.59
N VAL A 408 -36.87 10.80 14.51
CA VAL A 408 -37.98 11.47 15.24
C VAL A 408 -37.75 11.58 16.75
N ASP A 409 -37.19 10.54 17.39
CA ASP A 409 -36.91 10.55 18.83
C ASP A 409 -35.87 11.61 19.20
N VAL A 410 -34.82 11.77 18.38
CA VAL A 410 -33.80 12.80 18.57
C VAL A 410 -34.38 14.19 18.31
N LEU A 411 -35.25 14.33 17.31
CA LEU A 411 -35.95 15.60 17.02
C LEU A 411 -36.82 16.04 18.21
N ARG A 412 -37.59 15.12 18.82
CA ARG A 412 -38.40 15.42 20.01
C ARG A 412 -37.53 15.83 21.20
N LYS A 413 -36.45 15.09 21.44
CA LYS A 413 -35.46 15.39 22.49
C LYS A 413 -34.83 16.76 22.30
N GLY A 414 -34.35 17.05 21.09
CA GLY A 414 -33.75 18.34 20.76
C GLY A 414 -34.73 19.51 20.83
N TYR A 415 -36.01 19.31 20.48
CA TYR A 415 -37.06 20.31 20.68
C TYR A 415 -37.26 20.63 22.17
N GLN A 416 -37.32 19.62 23.03
CA GLN A 416 -37.39 19.82 24.49
C GLN A 416 -36.18 20.62 25.00
N TRP A 417 -34.99 20.34 24.48
CA TRP A 417 -33.77 21.06 24.85
C TRP A 417 -33.79 22.53 24.41
N CYS A 418 -34.33 22.83 23.23
CA CYS A 418 -34.49 24.20 22.75
C CYS A 418 -35.36 25.06 23.69
N GLN A 419 -36.32 24.47 24.40
CA GLN A 419 -37.18 25.19 25.34
C GLN A 419 -36.38 25.80 26.50
N PHE A 420 -35.28 25.16 26.91
CA PHE A 420 -34.38 25.68 27.96
C PHE A 420 -33.46 26.81 27.46
N MET A 421 -33.38 27.04 26.15
CA MET A 421 -32.48 28.02 25.53
C MET A 421 -33.17 29.31 25.08
N VAL A 422 -34.49 29.42 25.23
CA VAL A 422 -35.27 30.59 24.76
C VAL A 422 -34.98 31.81 25.63
N GLU A 423 -34.50 32.90 25.02
CA GLU A 423 -34.19 34.15 25.73
C GLU A 423 -35.11 35.30 25.30
N ASN A 424 -35.61 35.30 24.07
CA ASN A 424 -36.39 36.41 23.51
C ASN A 424 -37.58 35.95 22.62
N ASP A 425 -38.35 36.90 22.08
CA ASP A 425 -39.53 36.60 21.24
C ASP A 425 -39.16 36.02 19.87
N GLN A 426 -37.97 36.35 19.34
CA GLN A 426 -37.45 35.79 18.10
C GLN A 426 -37.12 34.30 18.27
N ASP A 427 -36.56 33.91 19.41
CA ASP A 427 -36.33 32.51 19.78
C ASP A 427 -37.66 31.74 19.90
N ARG A 428 -38.70 32.36 20.49
CA ARG A 428 -40.04 31.74 20.55
C ARG A 428 -40.64 31.52 19.17
N ALA A 429 -40.43 32.45 18.23
CA ALA A 429 -40.90 32.29 16.85
C ALA A 429 -40.17 31.13 16.16
N ARG A 430 -38.86 30.98 16.38
CA ARG A 430 -38.05 29.86 15.87
C ARG A 430 -38.47 28.52 16.48
N LEU A 431 -38.70 28.48 17.79
CA LEU A 431 -39.16 27.28 18.48
C LEU A 431 -40.48 26.75 17.90
N ARG A 432 -41.42 27.64 17.53
CA ARG A 432 -42.67 27.24 16.84
C ARG A 432 -42.44 26.65 15.44
N ALA A 433 -41.39 27.07 14.74
CA ALA A 433 -41.03 26.49 13.45
C ALA A 433 -40.47 25.07 13.61
N ILE A 434 -39.60 24.88 14.62
CA ILE A 434 -39.09 23.55 14.99
C ILE A 434 -40.23 22.62 15.40
N GLU A 435 -41.18 23.10 16.20
CA GLU A 435 -42.35 22.33 16.62
C GLU A 435 -43.11 21.73 15.42
N ARG A 436 -43.35 22.53 14.37
CA ARG A 436 -43.98 22.05 13.12
C ARG A 436 -43.14 20.96 12.45
N LEU A 437 -41.82 21.18 12.34
CA LEU A 437 -40.89 20.22 11.76
C LEU A 437 -40.90 18.88 12.50
N VAL A 438 -40.98 18.88 13.84
CA VAL A 438 -41.12 17.64 14.62
C VAL A 438 -42.46 16.96 14.36
N PHE A 439 -43.57 17.70 14.29
CA PHE A 439 -44.90 17.14 14.02
C PHE A 439 -45.03 16.50 12.63
N GLU A 440 -44.45 17.13 11.60
CA GLU A 440 -44.44 16.60 10.24
C GLU A 440 -43.79 15.22 10.18
N HIS A 441 -42.63 15.05 10.80
CA HIS A 441 -41.88 13.78 10.77
C HIS A 441 -42.39 12.76 11.80
N ALA A 442 -43.17 13.16 12.79
CA ALA A 442 -43.79 12.26 13.77
C ALA A 442 -45.11 11.62 13.29
N SER A 443 -45.61 12.05 12.12
CA SER A 443 -46.88 11.61 11.54
C SER A 443 -46.74 10.52 10.47
N ASP A 444 -45.51 10.25 10.02
CA ASP A 444 -45.09 9.12 9.17
C ASP A 444 -44.58 7.96 10.04
#